data_AF-A0A4R6EWZ3-F1
#
_entry.id   AF-A0A4R6EWZ3-F1
#
_cell.length_a   1.000
_cell.length_b   1.000
_cell.length_c   1.000
_cell.angle_alpha   90.00
_cell.angle_beta   90.00
_cell.angle_gamma   90.00
#
_symmetry.space_group_name_H-M   'P 1'
#
loop_
_entity.id
_entity.type
_entity.pdbx_description
1 polymer ?
#
loop_
_entity_poly.entity_id
_entity_poly.type
_entity_poly.pdbx_seq_one_letter_code
_entity_poly.pdbx_strand_id
1 'polypeptide(L)'
;MSEVTDLTVIEIKPDQAPVLYTPNGLEAFLEQIRQAVNEVPDLSTKKGRDRVASLAAQVSRSKTAIEKPGREYLKRLKEAVKPAEVEIKRFVNACDELRDETRRPLTEWEAEQERIRVEEEFNALHEEALVMNRMFDDQRATQIEADHEMALLMNDKFDRDREEQRRLAEQAQRERDDRLKQEAAEQAKRDAEEKHKAELEATARREAEAKAATERAERERVEAEQRAEREKQEATARAEREKQEALEAERRSQAEAEAKRQAEAKRIADEEARRAADVEHRRTVNRRVIADLIAQGIPEEFAQKAMLAIAGGKVADAHIKY
;
A
#
# COMPACT_ATOMS: atom_id res chain seq x y z
N MET A 1 -125.57 72.18 -47.22
CA MET A 1 -125.56 70.75 -47.59
C MET A 1 -124.30 70.53 -48.41
N SER A 2 -123.20 70.18 -47.75
CA SER A 2 -121.93 69.88 -48.40
C SER A 2 -122.00 68.45 -48.93
N GLU A 3 -122.04 68.31 -50.26
CA GLU A 3 -121.97 67.03 -50.95
C GLU A 3 -120.67 66.34 -50.54
N VAL A 4 -120.80 65.20 -49.87
CA VAL A 4 -119.70 64.28 -49.61
C VAL A 4 -119.41 63.62 -50.95
N THR A 5 -118.39 64.10 -51.66
CA THR A 5 -117.83 63.40 -52.80
C THR A 5 -117.21 62.11 -52.27
N ASP A 6 -117.98 61.02 -52.33
CA ASP A 6 -117.47 59.67 -52.13
C ASP A 6 -116.31 59.48 -53.10
N LEU A 7 -115.09 59.43 -52.54
CA LEU A 7 -113.90 59.03 -53.26
C LEU A 7 -114.19 57.65 -53.85
N THR A 8 -114.44 57.63 -55.16
CA THR A 8 -114.54 56.43 -55.97
C THR A 8 -113.44 55.47 -55.53
N VAL A 9 -113.84 54.23 -55.26
CA VAL A 9 -112.90 53.13 -54.98
C VAL A 9 -111.81 53.18 -56.05
N ILE A 10 -110.60 53.59 -55.66
CA ILE A 10 -109.45 53.72 -56.57
C ILE A 10 -109.05 52.30 -56.97
N GLU A 11 -109.67 51.79 -58.02
CA GLU A 11 -109.36 50.48 -58.59
C GLU A 11 -108.34 50.68 -59.71
N ILE A 12 -107.06 50.43 -59.39
CA ILE A 12 -105.98 50.50 -60.39
C ILE A 12 -106.04 49.25 -61.25
N LYS A 13 -106.34 49.41 -62.54
CA LYS A 13 -106.31 48.31 -63.50
C LYS A 13 -104.86 47.86 -63.75
N PRO A 14 -104.60 46.56 -63.99
CA PRO A 14 -103.26 46.05 -64.29
C PRO A 14 -102.55 46.78 -65.44
N ASP A 15 -103.30 47.24 -66.45
CA ASP A 15 -102.76 47.90 -67.64
C ASP A 15 -102.25 49.32 -67.37
N GLN A 16 -102.71 49.94 -66.28
CA GLN A 16 -102.29 51.28 -65.85
C GLN A 16 -101.04 51.21 -64.96
N ALA A 17 -100.71 50.04 -64.41
CA ALA A 17 -99.59 49.84 -63.51
C ALA A 17 -98.22 50.28 -64.08
N PRO A 18 -97.87 50.00 -65.36
CA PRO A 18 -96.58 50.41 -65.92
C PRO A 18 -96.38 51.93 -66.00
N VAL A 19 -97.46 52.70 -66.13
CA VAL A 19 -97.42 54.17 -66.21
C VAL A 19 -97.45 54.79 -64.81
N LEU A 20 -98.26 54.22 -63.91
CA LEU A 20 -98.49 54.76 -62.57
C LEU A 20 -97.36 54.45 -61.57
N TYR A 21 -96.77 53.25 -61.60
CA TYR A 21 -95.67 52.87 -60.70
C TYR A 21 -94.30 53.26 -61.26
N THR A 22 -94.20 54.51 -61.71
CA THR A 22 -92.97 55.16 -62.13
C THR A 22 -92.58 56.24 -61.11
N PRO A 23 -91.35 56.78 -61.13
CA PRO A 23 -90.99 57.89 -60.26
C PRO A 23 -92.00 59.05 -60.40
N ASN A 24 -92.62 59.45 -59.30
CA ASN A 24 -93.68 60.47 -59.20
C ASN A 24 -95.01 60.18 -59.93
N GLY A 25 -95.23 58.97 -60.47
CA GLY A 25 -96.45 58.60 -61.19
C GLY A 25 -97.73 58.54 -60.34
N LEU A 26 -97.60 58.53 -59.01
CA LEU A 26 -98.71 58.48 -58.05
C LEU A 26 -99.09 59.83 -57.44
N GLU A 27 -98.41 60.93 -57.81
CA GLU A 27 -98.59 62.24 -57.18
C GLU A 27 -100.03 62.77 -57.35
N ALA A 28 -100.69 62.49 -58.49
CA ALA A 28 -102.08 62.86 -58.72
C ALA A 28 -103.05 62.21 -57.72
N PHE A 29 -102.80 60.94 -57.34
CA PHE A 29 -103.60 60.26 -56.31
C PHE A 29 -103.32 60.81 -54.92
N LEU A 30 -102.08 61.18 -54.62
CA LEU A 30 -101.73 61.82 -53.35
C LEU A 30 -102.41 63.18 -53.20
N GLU A 31 -102.42 63.98 -54.27
CA GLU A 31 -103.10 65.27 -54.28
C GLU A 31 -104.62 65.13 -54.12
N GLN A 32 -105.23 64.14 -54.78
CA GLN A 32 -106.64 63.82 -54.61
C GLN A 32 -106.97 63.39 -53.16
N ILE A 33 -106.12 62.60 -52.53
CA ILE A 33 -106.28 62.20 -51.12
C ILE A 33 -106.13 63.42 -50.21
N ARG A 34 -105.15 64.30 -50.45
CA ARG A 34 -104.95 65.55 -49.68
C ARG A 34 -106.19 66.43 -49.74
N GLN A 35 -106.75 66.63 -50.93
CA GLN A 35 -107.96 67.45 -51.11
C GLN A 35 -109.16 66.85 -50.39
N ALA A 36 -109.32 65.53 -50.40
CA ALA A 36 -110.43 64.86 -49.73
C ALA A 36 -110.36 64.88 -48.19
N VAL A 37 -109.17 65.08 -47.62
CA VAL A 37 -108.99 65.19 -46.15
C VAL A 37 -108.76 66.63 -45.69
N ASN A 38 -108.94 67.61 -46.57
CA ASN A 38 -108.68 69.04 -46.29
C ASN A 38 -109.76 69.73 -45.43
N GLU A 39 -110.59 68.96 -44.74
CA GLU A 39 -111.57 69.48 -43.78
C GLU A 39 -110.95 69.52 -42.38
N VAL A 40 -111.29 70.55 -41.60
CA VAL A 40 -110.85 70.70 -40.19
C VAL A 40 -112.08 70.59 -39.27
N PRO A 41 -112.46 69.38 -38.83
CA PRO A 41 -113.57 69.18 -37.89
C PRO A 41 -113.25 69.70 -36.49
N ASP A 42 -114.28 70.17 -35.76
CA ASP A 42 -114.14 70.65 -34.38
C ASP A 42 -113.85 69.50 -33.38
N LEU A 43 -112.64 69.51 -32.81
CA LEU A 43 -112.14 68.50 -31.88
C LEU A 43 -112.79 68.55 -30.49
N SER A 44 -113.49 69.63 -30.15
CA SER A 44 -114.20 69.75 -28.87
C SER A 44 -115.40 68.78 -28.80
N THR A 45 -115.98 68.45 -29.95
CA THR A 45 -117.14 67.56 -30.06
C THR A 45 -116.74 66.11 -30.33
N LYS A 46 -117.52 65.15 -29.81
CA LYS A 46 -117.35 63.72 -30.16
C LYS A 46 -117.50 63.48 -31.67
N LYS A 47 -118.47 64.14 -32.30
CA LYS A 47 -118.73 64.02 -33.75
C LYS A 47 -117.54 64.50 -34.60
N GLY A 48 -116.86 65.58 -34.22
CA GLY A 48 -115.68 66.05 -34.94
C GLY A 48 -114.49 65.11 -34.79
N ARG A 49 -114.26 64.55 -33.59
CA ARG A 49 -113.23 63.50 -33.39
C ARG A 49 -113.52 62.23 -34.20
N ASP A 50 -114.78 61.80 -34.25
CA ASP A 50 -115.20 60.64 -35.05
C ASP A 50 -115.03 60.90 -36.56
N ARG A 51 -115.25 62.15 -37.03
CA ARG A 51 -115.00 62.55 -38.42
C ARG A 51 -113.50 62.49 -38.77
N VAL A 52 -112.63 62.98 -37.90
CA VAL A 52 -111.16 62.89 -38.10
C VAL A 52 -110.71 61.42 -38.18
N ALA A 53 -111.24 60.55 -37.31
CA ALA A 53 -110.96 59.12 -37.38
C ALA A 53 -111.43 58.49 -38.70
N SER A 54 -112.60 58.90 -39.21
CA SER A 54 -113.11 58.46 -40.51
C SER A 54 -112.22 58.90 -41.67
N LEU A 55 -111.75 60.15 -41.67
CA LEU A 55 -110.84 60.68 -42.69
C LEU A 55 -109.49 59.94 -42.68
N ALA A 56 -108.93 59.67 -41.50
CA ALA A 56 -107.70 58.88 -41.37
C ALA A 56 -107.88 57.42 -41.87
N ALA A 57 -109.04 56.82 -41.60
CA ALA A 57 -109.37 55.49 -42.11
C ALA A 57 -109.50 55.48 -43.63
N GLN A 58 -110.01 56.56 -44.23
CA GLN A 58 -110.11 56.73 -45.68
C GLN A 58 -108.74 56.82 -46.34
N VAL A 59 -107.80 57.59 -45.78
CA VAL A 59 -106.38 57.61 -46.24
C VAL A 59 -105.77 56.22 -46.19
N SER A 60 -106.01 55.46 -45.12
CA SER A 60 -105.49 54.10 -44.95
C SER A 60 -106.05 53.11 -45.97
N ARG A 61 -107.33 53.24 -46.31
CA ARG A 61 -107.99 52.45 -47.37
C ARG A 61 -107.42 52.80 -48.75
N SER A 62 -107.28 54.08 -49.07
CA SER A 62 -106.71 54.54 -50.35
C SER A 62 -105.25 54.12 -50.51
N LYS A 63 -104.43 54.20 -49.44
CA LYS A 63 -103.07 53.65 -49.43
C LYS A 63 -103.06 52.17 -49.81
N THR A 64 -103.90 51.37 -49.15
CA THR A 64 -103.95 49.92 -49.36
C THR A 64 -104.42 49.57 -50.78
N ALA A 65 -105.36 50.35 -51.34
CA ALA A 65 -105.88 50.17 -52.69
C ALA A 65 -104.81 50.43 -53.77
N ILE A 66 -103.87 51.34 -53.52
CA ILE A 66 -102.76 51.64 -54.43
C ILE A 66 -101.57 50.69 -54.20
N GLU A 67 -101.27 50.34 -52.95
CA GLU A 67 -100.09 49.52 -52.62
C GLU A 67 -100.23 48.07 -53.10
N LYS A 68 -101.42 47.45 -52.95
CA LYS A 68 -101.63 46.04 -53.29
C LYS A 68 -101.39 45.74 -54.78
N PRO A 69 -101.98 46.48 -55.75
CA PRO A 69 -101.71 46.25 -57.17
C PRO A 69 -100.25 46.53 -57.55
N GLY A 70 -99.59 47.50 -56.90
CA GLY A 70 -98.18 47.77 -57.11
C GLY A 70 -97.27 46.60 -56.71
N ARG A 71 -97.53 45.97 -55.55
CA ARG A 71 -96.82 44.75 -55.13
C ARG A 71 -97.05 43.59 -56.09
N GLU A 72 -98.25 43.44 -56.62
CA GLU A 72 -98.59 42.39 -57.58
C GLU A 72 -97.92 42.62 -58.94
N TYR A 73 -97.84 43.88 -59.39
CA TYR A 73 -97.09 44.29 -60.58
C TYR A 73 -95.59 43.99 -60.42
N LEU A 74 -94.98 44.34 -59.29
CA LEU A 74 -93.57 44.02 -58.99
C LEU A 74 -93.31 42.51 -59.00
N LYS A 75 -94.25 41.71 -58.50
CA LYS A 75 -94.15 40.25 -58.54
C LYS A 75 -94.13 39.75 -59.98
N ARG A 76 -95.03 40.23 -60.84
CA ARG A 76 -95.09 39.88 -62.27
C ARG A 76 -93.83 40.28 -63.02
N LEU A 77 -93.28 41.47 -62.76
CA LEU A 77 -92.02 41.92 -63.36
C LEU A 77 -90.85 41.00 -62.98
N LYS A 78 -90.70 40.67 -61.69
CA LYS A 78 -89.65 39.73 -61.24
C LYS A 78 -89.84 38.35 -61.86
N GLU A 79 -91.07 37.88 -61.97
CA GLU A 79 -91.40 36.58 -62.56
C GLU A 79 -91.12 36.53 -64.07
N ALA A 80 -91.32 37.65 -64.78
CA ALA A 80 -90.98 37.77 -66.19
C ALA A 80 -89.46 37.76 -66.45
N VAL A 81 -88.64 38.24 -65.51
CA VAL A 81 -87.17 38.27 -65.63
C VAL A 81 -86.52 36.93 -65.24
N LYS A 82 -87.16 36.12 -64.38
CA LYS A 82 -86.63 34.81 -63.92
C LYS A 82 -86.16 33.88 -65.06
N PRO A 83 -86.91 33.68 -66.17
CA PRO A 83 -86.44 32.81 -67.26
C PRO A 83 -85.12 33.30 -67.88
N ALA A 84 -84.96 34.62 -68.02
CA ALA A 84 -83.72 35.21 -68.53
C ALA A 84 -82.56 35.01 -67.55
N GLU A 85 -82.79 35.19 -66.25
CA GLU A 85 -81.78 34.92 -65.22
C GLU A 85 -81.34 33.44 -65.21
N VAL A 86 -82.29 32.52 -65.34
CA VAL A 86 -82.00 31.08 -65.41
C VAL A 86 -81.21 30.72 -66.65
N GLU A 87 -81.57 31.25 -67.81
CA GLU A 87 -80.83 30.98 -69.06
C GLU A 87 -79.43 31.59 -69.04
N ILE A 88 -79.26 32.80 -68.49
CA ILE A 88 -77.93 33.41 -68.30
C ILE A 88 -77.07 32.53 -67.38
N LYS A 89 -77.63 32.06 -66.27
CA LYS A 89 -76.90 31.17 -65.36
C LYS A 89 -76.51 29.85 -66.04
N ARG A 90 -77.43 29.25 -66.80
CA ARG A 90 -77.16 28.04 -67.59
C ARG A 90 -76.02 28.28 -68.59
N PHE A 91 -76.05 29.40 -69.30
CA PHE A 91 -75.03 29.77 -70.28
C PHE A 91 -73.66 29.93 -69.62
N VAL A 92 -73.57 30.66 -68.51
CA VAL A 92 -72.31 30.84 -67.76
C VAL A 92 -71.74 29.50 -67.30
N ASN A 93 -72.57 28.65 -66.70
CA ASN A 93 -72.14 27.32 -66.26
C ASN A 93 -71.64 26.46 -67.44
N ALA A 94 -72.35 26.47 -68.57
CA ALA A 94 -71.94 25.73 -69.76
C ALA A 94 -70.63 26.27 -70.35
N CYS A 95 -70.39 27.59 -70.29
CA CYS A 95 -69.12 28.18 -70.70
C CYS A 95 -67.96 27.80 -69.76
N ASP A 96 -68.21 27.75 -68.44
CA ASP A 96 -67.21 27.30 -67.47
C ASP A 96 -66.85 25.82 -67.67
N GLU A 97 -67.85 24.95 -67.86
CA GLU A 97 -67.64 23.53 -68.18
C GLU A 97 -66.82 23.37 -69.47
N LEU A 98 -67.19 24.10 -70.53
CA LEU A 98 -66.46 24.05 -71.81
C LEU A 98 -65.00 24.55 -71.67
N ARG A 99 -64.77 25.60 -70.87
CA ARG A 99 -63.42 26.09 -70.56
C ARG A 99 -62.59 25.00 -69.87
N ASP A 100 -63.17 24.36 -68.87
CA ASP A 100 -62.47 23.35 -68.07
C ASP A 100 -62.19 22.10 -68.91
N GLU A 101 -63.13 21.65 -69.74
CA GLU A 101 -62.90 20.58 -70.73
C GLU A 101 -61.81 20.95 -71.75
N THR A 102 -61.81 22.19 -72.25
CA THR A 102 -60.80 22.66 -73.21
C THR A 102 -59.41 22.75 -72.56
N ARG A 103 -59.34 23.09 -71.27
CA ARG A 103 -58.08 23.17 -70.51
C ARG A 103 -57.60 21.80 -70.02
N ARG A 104 -58.50 20.82 -69.89
CA ARG A 104 -58.20 19.50 -69.31
C ARG A 104 -56.99 18.80 -69.96
N PRO A 105 -56.82 18.74 -71.29
CA PRO A 105 -55.64 18.12 -71.90
C PRO A 105 -54.33 18.79 -71.48
N LEU A 106 -54.32 20.12 -71.32
CA LEU A 106 -53.15 20.85 -70.85
C LEU A 106 -52.86 20.52 -69.37
N THR A 107 -53.89 20.48 -68.53
CA THR A 107 -53.72 20.13 -67.10
C THR A 107 -53.25 18.69 -66.91
N GLU A 108 -53.77 17.74 -67.69
CA GLU A 108 -53.30 16.35 -67.68
C GLU A 108 -51.84 16.24 -68.17
N TRP A 109 -51.46 17.00 -69.19
CA TRP A 109 -50.07 17.05 -69.67
C TRP A 109 -49.12 17.69 -68.64
N GLU A 110 -49.50 18.81 -68.02
CA GLU A 110 -48.72 19.47 -66.94
C GLU A 110 -48.49 18.51 -65.76
N ALA A 111 -49.52 17.74 -65.37
CA ALA A 111 -49.41 16.74 -64.32
C ALA A 111 -48.48 15.59 -64.69
N GLU A 112 -48.53 15.11 -65.93
CA GLU A 112 -47.62 14.05 -66.38
C GLU A 112 -46.18 14.55 -66.53
N GLN A 113 -45.96 15.78 -66.97
CA GLN A 113 -44.62 16.39 -66.98
C GLN A 113 -44.03 16.49 -65.58
N GLU A 114 -44.82 16.86 -64.58
CA GLU A 114 -44.36 16.89 -63.19
C GLU A 114 -44.03 15.48 -62.70
N ARG A 115 -44.83 14.47 -63.03
CA ARG A 115 -44.52 13.07 -62.71
C ARG A 115 -43.22 12.59 -63.35
N ILE A 116 -43.03 12.86 -64.64
CA ILE A 116 -41.80 12.52 -65.36
C ILE A 116 -40.60 13.21 -64.72
N ARG A 117 -40.72 14.50 -64.41
CA ARG A 117 -39.65 15.25 -63.74
C ARG A 117 -39.28 14.66 -62.39
N VAL A 118 -40.27 14.34 -61.56
CA VAL A 118 -40.04 13.71 -60.24
C VAL A 118 -39.40 12.32 -60.41
N GLU A 119 -39.83 11.54 -61.39
CA GLU A 119 -39.24 10.23 -61.70
C GLU A 119 -37.80 10.35 -62.21
N GLU A 120 -37.51 11.34 -63.07
CA GLU A 120 -36.15 11.65 -63.53
C GLU A 120 -35.24 12.11 -62.39
N GLU A 121 -35.73 12.98 -61.49
CA GLU A 121 -35.00 13.39 -60.29
C GLU A 121 -34.72 12.18 -59.37
N PHE A 122 -35.68 11.28 -59.21
CA PHE A 122 -35.49 10.05 -58.44
C PHE A 122 -34.48 9.09 -59.09
N ASN A 123 -34.54 8.93 -60.42
CA ASN A 123 -33.59 8.10 -61.16
C ASN A 123 -32.18 8.69 -61.10
N ALA A 124 -32.02 10.01 -61.20
CA ALA A 124 -30.73 10.67 -61.05
C ALA A 124 -30.12 10.45 -59.65
N LEU A 125 -30.94 10.59 -58.59
CA LEU A 125 -30.52 10.28 -57.22
C LEU A 125 -30.15 8.80 -57.05
N HIS A 126 -30.89 7.89 -57.70
CA HIS A 126 -30.59 6.47 -57.68
C HIS A 126 -29.25 6.15 -58.37
N GLU A 127 -28.99 6.74 -59.53
CA GLU A 127 -27.72 6.61 -60.24
C GLU A 127 -26.54 7.14 -59.42
N GLU A 128 -26.69 8.31 -58.79
CA GLU A 128 -25.67 8.88 -57.91
C GLU A 128 -25.40 7.94 -56.71
N ALA A 129 -26.44 7.38 -56.11
CA ALA A 129 -26.30 6.42 -55.02
C ALA A 129 -25.56 5.14 -55.46
N LEU A 130 -25.82 4.64 -56.68
CA LEU A 130 -25.10 3.49 -57.22
C LEU A 130 -23.62 3.80 -57.45
N VAL A 131 -23.28 5.00 -57.95
CA VAL A 131 -21.89 5.44 -58.13
C VAL A 131 -21.17 5.52 -56.79
N MET A 132 -21.80 6.11 -55.77
CA MET A 132 -21.21 6.21 -54.44
C MET A 132 -20.98 4.83 -53.81
N ASN A 133 -21.94 3.90 -53.93
CA ASN A 133 -21.77 2.53 -53.45
C ASN A 133 -20.60 1.85 -54.14
N ARG A 134 -20.46 2.02 -55.46
CA ARG A 134 -19.32 1.45 -56.21
C ARG A 134 -17.99 2.02 -55.74
N MET A 135 -17.90 3.33 -55.55
CA MET A 135 -16.69 3.96 -55.02
C MET A 135 -16.34 3.45 -53.63
N PHE A 136 -17.34 3.23 -52.77
CA PHE A 136 -17.13 2.67 -51.44
C PHE A 136 -16.61 1.22 -51.49
N ASP A 137 -17.20 0.38 -52.35
CA ASP A 137 -16.75 -0.99 -52.53
C ASP A 137 -15.33 -1.07 -53.12
N ASP A 138 -15.00 -0.21 -54.09
CA ASP A 138 -13.66 -0.12 -54.66
C ASP A 138 -12.64 0.32 -53.59
N GLN A 139 -12.96 1.35 -52.79
CA GLN A 139 -12.12 1.77 -51.67
C GLN A 139 -11.92 0.64 -50.65
N ARG A 140 -12.98 -0.10 -50.32
CA ARG A 140 -12.89 -1.22 -49.38
C ARG A 140 -12.01 -2.34 -49.94
N ALA A 141 -12.09 -2.62 -51.23
CA ALA A 141 -11.23 -3.60 -51.90
C ALA A 141 -9.76 -3.19 -51.82
N THR A 142 -9.43 -1.93 -52.14
CA THR A 142 -8.05 -1.41 -52.02
C THR A 142 -7.53 -1.48 -50.58
N GLN A 143 -8.38 -1.17 -49.60
CA GLN A 143 -7.98 -1.27 -48.19
C GLN A 143 -7.72 -2.71 -47.75
N ILE A 144 -8.54 -3.66 -48.19
CA ILE A 144 -8.32 -5.09 -47.91
C ILE A 144 -6.99 -5.56 -48.50
N GLU A 145 -6.66 -5.14 -49.73
CA GLU A 145 -5.38 -5.46 -50.36
C GLU A 145 -4.20 -4.86 -49.58
N ALA A 146 -4.28 -3.58 -49.20
CA ALA A 146 -3.24 -2.92 -48.41
C ALA A 146 -3.04 -3.56 -47.02
N ASP A 147 -4.14 -3.89 -46.33
CA ASP A 147 -4.09 -4.58 -45.03
C ASP A 147 -3.51 -5.99 -45.17
N HIS A 148 -3.81 -6.68 -46.27
CA HIS A 148 -3.23 -7.99 -46.55
C HIS A 148 -1.72 -7.92 -46.79
N GLU A 149 -1.25 -6.97 -47.60
CA GLU A 149 0.18 -6.74 -47.81
C GLU A 149 0.90 -6.40 -46.50
N MET A 150 0.30 -5.54 -45.67
CA MET A 150 0.83 -5.19 -44.35
C MET A 150 0.91 -6.42 -43.45
N ALA A 151 -0.11 -7.27 -43.45
CA ALA A 151 -0.12 -8.51 -42.68
C ALA A 151 1.00 -9.47 -43.10
N LEU A 152 1.27 -9.59 -44.41
CA LEU A 152 2.38 -10.40 -44.91
C LEU A 152 3.75 -9.84 -44.46
N LEU A 153 3.95 -8.52 -44.54
CA LEU A 153 5.18 -7.87 -44.07
C LEU A 153 5.38 -8.05 -42.55
N MET A 154 4.30 -7.93 -41.78
CA MET A 154 4.35 -8.17 -40.34
C MET A 154 4.70 -9.63 -40.03
N ASN A 155 4.14 -10.58 -40.77
CA ASN A 155 4.44 -12.00 -40.59
C ASN A 155 5.93 -12.29 -40.89
N ASP A 156 6.45 -11.76 -42.00
CA ASP A 156 7.88 -11.87 -42.33
C ASP A 156 8.78 -11.28 -41.23
N LYS A 157 8.39 -10.14 -40.65
CA LYS A 157 9.09 -9.56 -39.50
C LYS A 157 9.04 -10.48 -38.28
N PHE A 158 7.87 -11.04 -37.94
CA PHE A 158 7.75 -11.98 -36.82
C PHE A 158 8.60 -13.24 -37.02
N ASP A 159 8.68 -13.75 -38.24
CA ASP A 159 9.53 -14.89 -38.57
C ASP A 159 11.01 -14.54 -38.42
N ARG A 160 11.44 -13.38 -38.94
CA ARG A 160 12.82 -12.88 -38.73
C ARG A 160 13.16 -12.68 -37.26
N ASP A 161 12.28 -12.05 -36.49
CA ASP A 161 12.47 -11.83 -35.05
C ASP A 161 12.55 -13.18 -34.32
N ARG A 162 11.72 -14.16 -34.70
CA ARG A 162 11.76 -15.52 -34.14
C ARG A 162 13.09 -16.22 -34.48
N GLU A 163 13.60 -16.08 -35.69
CA GLU A 163 14.91 -16.62 -36.08
C GLU A 163 16.06 -15.94 -35.32
N GLU A 164 16.01 -14.62 -35.15
CA GLU A 164 16.99 -13.89 -34.33
C GLU A 164 16.96 -14.33 -32.88
N GLN A 165 15.78 -14.48 -32.28
CA GLN A 165 15.66 -15.01 -30.91
C GLN A 165 16.20 -16.43 -30.79
N ARG A 166 16.00 -17.29 -31.80
CA ARG A 166 16.62 -18.62 -31.84
C ARG A 166 18.14 -18.54 -31.89
N ARG A 167 18.70 -17.66 -32.73
CA ARG A 167 20.15 -17.44 -32.82
C ARG A 167 20.74 -16.92 -31.52
N LEU A 168 20.10 -15.94 -30.88
CA LEU A 168 20.51 -15.41 -29.58
C LEU A 168 20.44 -16.47 -28.48
N ALA A 169 19.37 -17.27 -28.47
CA ALA A 169 19.25 -18.38 -27.52
C ALA A 169 20.35 -19.44 -27.74
N GLU A 170 20.67 -19.78 -28.99
CA GLU A 170 21.75 -20.71 -29.31
C GLU A 170 23.12 -20.15 -28.90
N GLN A 171 23.39 -18.88 -29.15
CA GLN A 171 24.61 -18.20 -28.68
C GLN A 171 24.70 -18.22 -27.16
N ALA A 172 23.62 -17.88 -26.45
CA ALA A 172 23.58 -17.91 -25.00
C ALA A 172 23.78 -19.33 -24.43
N GLN A 173 23.29 -20.38 -25.11
CA GLN A 173 23.58 -21.76 -24.74
C GLN A 173 25.06 -22.09 -24.95
N ARG A 174 25.64 -21.72 -26.09
CA ARG A 174 27.08 -21.92 -26.35
C ARG A 174 27.96 -21.22 -25.32
N GLU A 175 27.65 -19.97 -24.98
CA GLU A 175 28.37 -19.22 -23.94
C GLU A 175 28.24 -19.86 -22.56
N ARG A 176 27.05 -20.39 -22.22
CA ARG A 176 26.85 -21.14 -20.97
C ARG A 176 27.65 -22.43 -20.96
N ASP A 177 27.63 -23.18 -22.05
CA ASP A 177 28.38 -24.43 -22.19
C ASP A 177 29.89 -24.18 -22.12
N ASP A 178 30.38 -23.12 -22.76
CA ASP A 178 31.78 -22.75 -22.73
C ASP A 178 32.21 -22.21 -21.35
N ARG A 179 31.35 -21.44 -20.68
CA ARG A 179 31.58 -21.05 -19.28
C ARG A 179 31.61 -22.27 -18.37
N LEU A 180 30.70 -23.22 -18.54
CA LEU A 180 30.68 -24.45 -17.75
C LEU A 180 31.94 -25.29 -18.00
N LYS A 181 32.43 -25.36 -19.24
CA LYS A 181 33.72 -26.01 -19.56
C LYS A 181 34.89 -25.29 -18.90
N GLN A 182 34.90 -23.95 -18.90
CA GLN A 182 35.93 -23.16 -18.24
C GLN A 182 35.90 -23.35 -16.72
N GLU A 183 34.73 -23.27 -16.10
CA GLU A 183 34.53 -23.52 -14.67
C GLU A 183 34.95 -24.95 -14.30
N ALA A 184 34.61 -25.95 -15.11
CA ALA A 184 35.06 -27.32 -14.92
C ALA A 184 36.58 -27.47 -15.05
N ALA A 185 37.20 -26.79 -16.03
CA ALA A 185 38.65 -26.78 -16.21
C ALA A 185 39.38 -26.05 -15.07
N GLU A 186 38.82 -24.93 -14.58
CA GLU A 186 39.34 -24.21 -13.43
C GLU A 186 39.17 -24.98 -12.14
N GLN A 187 38.03 -25.65 -11.94
CA GLN A 187 37.82 -26.51 -10.78
C GLN A 187 38.80 -27.68 -10.82
N ALA A 188 39.01 -28.30 -11.98
CA ALA A 188 40.01 -29.35 -12.12
C ALA A 188 41.44 -28.85 -11.83
N LYS A 189 41.78 -27.61 -12.22
CA LYS A 189 43.06 -26.98 -11.85
C LYS A 189 43.14 -26.70 -10.36
N ARG A 190 42.10 -26.13 -9.76
CA ARG A 190 42.04 -25.86 -8.31
C ARG A 190 42.15 -27.14 -7.50
N ASP A 191 41.42 -28.19 -7.86
CA ASP A 191 41.49 -29.50 -7.23
C ASP A 191 42.90 -30.12 -7.39
N ALA A 192 43.56 -29.93 -8.54
CA ALA A 192 44.93 -30.38 -8.75
C ALA A 192 45.95 -29.58 -7.92
N GLU A 193 45.79 -28.26 -7.85
CA GLU A 193 46.62 -27.36 -7.02
C GLU A 193 46.41 -27.62 -5.52
N GLU A 194 45.18 -27.88 -5.08
CA GLU A 194 44.86 -28.25 -3.70
C GLU A 194 45.47 -29.60 -3.35
N LYS A 195 45.37 -30.60 -4.23
CA LYS A 195 46.06 -31.89 -4.05
C LYS A 195 47.58 -31.70 -3.97
N HIS A 196 48.16 -30.88 -4.84
CA HIS A 196 49.58 -30.60 -4.81
C HIS A 196 50.01 -29.84 -3.55
N LYS A 197 49.23 -28.86 -3.09
CA LYS A 197 49.46 -28.16 -1.81
C LYS A 197 49.32 -29.11 -0.62
N ALA A 198 48.30 -29.97 -0.60
CA ALA A 198 48.11 -30.97 0.44
C ALA A 198 49.27 -31.98 0.46
N GLU A 199 49.81 -32.36 -0.70
CA GLU A 199 50.98 -33.22 -0.81
C GLU A 199 52.23 -32.50 -0.28
N LEU A 200 52.45 -31.23 -0.66
CA LEU A 200 53.55 -30.41 -0.13
C LEU A 200 53.44 -30.19 1.38
N GLU A 201 52.26 -29.92 1.91
CA GLU A 201 52.02 -29.80 3.34
C GLU A 201 52.22 -31.13 4.06
N ALA A 202 51.80 -32.25 3.46
CA ALA A 202 52.05 -33.58 4.01
C ALA A 202 53.56 -33.89 4.03
N THR A 203 54.30 -33.54 2.98
CA THR A 203 55.77 -33.66 2.97
C THR A 203 56.42 -32.74 4.00
N ALA A 204 55.96 -31.48 4.11
CA ALA A 204 56.49 -30.53 5.09
C ALA A 204 56.19 -30.96 6.53
N ARG A 205 55.02 -31.56 6.80
CA ARG A 205 54.69 -32.17 8.10
C ARG A 205 55.58 -33.37 8.39
N ARG A 206 55.80 -34.26 7.43
CA ARG A 206 56.73 -35.39 7.58
C ARG A 206 58.16 -34.93 7.83
N GLU A 207 58.62 -33.89 7.13
CA GLU A 207 59.95 -33.30 7.36
C GLU A 207 60.03 -32.60 8.71
N ALA A 208 58.98 -31.88 9.15
CA ALA A 208 58.93 -31.25 10.46
C ALA A 208 58.87 -32.28 11.59
N GLU A 209 58.12 -33.37 11.42
CA GLU A 209 58.08 -34.50 12.35
C GLU A 209 59.42 -35.24 12.40
N ALA A 210 60.08 -35.45 11.25
CA ALA A 210 61.42 -36.04 11.20
C ALA A 210 62.45 -35.13 11.89
N LYS A 211 62.42 -33.82 11.63
CA LYS A 211 63.28 -32.84 12.30
C LYS A 211 63.01 -32.76 13.80
N ALA A 212 61.75 -32.77 14.21
CA ALA A 212 61.37 -32.81 15.62
C ALA A 212 61.79 -34.13 16.29
N ALA A 213 61.74 -35.25 15.58
CA ALA A 213 62.23 -36.54 16.08
C ALA A 213 63.76 -36.55 16.20
N THR A 214 64.50 -36.00 15.22
CA THR A 214 65.97 -35.87 15.32
C THR A 214 66.37 -34.90 16.42
N GLU A 215 65.65 -33.78 16.60
CA GLU A 215 65.93 -32.82 17.66
C GLU A 215 65.60 -33.40 19.04
N ARG A 216 64.51 -34.19 19.17
CA ARG A 216 64.23 -34.95 20.40
C ARG A 216 65.31 -35.99 20.67
N ALA A 217 65.77 -36.72 19.66
CA ALA A 217 66.85 -37.69 19.81
C ALA A 217 68.19 -37.02 20.17
N GLU A 218 68.51 -35.86 19.60
CA GLU A 218 69.70 -35.08 19.98
C GLU A 218 69.59 -34.54 21.41
N ARG A 219 68.43 -33.99 21.79
CA ARG A 219 68.18 -33.55 23.17
C ARG A 219 68.28 -34.72 24.16
N GLU A 220 67.73 -35.88 23.83
CA GLU A 220 67.85 -37.10 24.66
C GLU A 220 69.30 -37.59 24.74
N ARG A 221 70.08 -37.52 23.65
CA ARG A 221 71.51 -37.86 23.68
C ARG A 221 72.32 -36.87 24.52
N VAL A 222 72.08 -35.57 24.39
CA VAL A 222 72.75 -34.54 25.19
C VAL A 222 72.36 -34.66 26.67
N GLU A 223 71.10 -34.93 26.97
CA GLU A 223 70.66 -35.19 28.34
C GLU A 223 71.22 -36.50 28.91
N ALA A 224 71.36 -37.55 28.10
CA ALA A 224 71.99 -38.80 28.52
C ALA A 224 73.50 -38.63 28.74
N GLU A 225 74.18 -37.85 27.90
CA GLU A 225 75.59 -37.51 28.04
C GLU A 225 75.82 -36.63 29.26
N GLN A 226 74.99 -35.60 29.49
CA GLN A 226 75.04 -34.79 30.71
C GLN A 226 74.71 -35.60 31.96
N ARG A 227 73.78 -36.57 31.89
CA ARG A 227 73.51 -37.49 33.01
C ARG A 227 74.71 -38.40 33.27
N ALA A 228 75.34 -38.95 32.24
CA ALA A 228 76.55 -39.77 32.38
C ALA A 228 77.75 -38.97 32.91
N GLU A 229 77.91 -37.71 32.51
CA GLU A 229 78.94 -36.79 33.03
C GLU A 229 78.69 -36.49 34.52
N ARG A 230 77.44 -36.19 34.90
CA ARG A 230 77.05 -35.97 36.30
C ARG A 230 77.21 -37.23 37.14
N GLU A 231 76.83 -38.40 36.63
CA GLU A 231 77.03 -39.67 37.33
C GLU A 231 78.51 -40.01 37.50
N LYS A 232 79.37 -39.70 36.51
CA LYS A 232 80.83 -39.85 36.66
C LYS A 232 81.39 -38.89 37.71
N GLN A 233 80.95 -37.64 37.72
CA GLN A 233 81.38 -36.65 38.71
C GLN A 233 80.86 -36.98 40.12
N GLU A 234 79.63 -37.50 40.24
CA GLU A 234 79.09 -37.98 41.52
C GLU A 234 79.77 -39.29 41.97
N ALA A 235 80.16 -40.18 41.06
CA ALA A 235 80.89 -41.39 41.39
C ALA A 235 82.34 -41.11 41.84
N THR A 236 83.03 -40.15 41.21
CA THR A 236 84.35 -39.72 41.68
C THR A 236 84.26 -38.98 43.02
N ALA A 237 83.25 -38.10 43.20
CA ALA A 237 83.03 -37.43 44.48
C ALA A 237 82.61 -38.40 45.60
N ARG A 238 81.83 -39.46 45.30
CA ARG A 238 81.52 -40.52 46.27
C ARG A 238 82.74 -41.38 46.59
N ALA A 239 83.58 -41.70 45.62
CA ALA A 239 84.82 -42.46 45.86
C ALA A 239 85.86 -41.67 46.67
N GLU A 240 85.94 -40.34 46.51
CA GLU A 240 86.78 -39.50 47.38
C GLU A 240 86.19 -39.36 48.80
N ARG A 241 84.87 -39.25 48.93
CA ARG A 241 84.20 -39.22 50.24
C ARG A 241 84.31 -40.54 51.00
N GLU A 242 84.15 -41.69 50.33
CA GLU A 242 84.36 -43.01 50.96
C GLU A 242 85.82 -43.24 51.38
N LYS A 243 86.81 -42.76 50.62
CA LYS A 243 88.22 -42.83 51.03
C LYS A 243 88.53 -41.92 52.22
N GLN A 244 87.90 -40.74 52.30
CA GLN A 244 88.05 -39.84 53.45
C GLN A 244 87.32 -40.37 54.69
N GLU A 245 86.13 -40.95 54.54
CA GLU A 245 85.40 -41.59 55.65
C GLU A 245 86.08 -42.87 56.16
N ALA A 246 86.72 -43.68 55.30
CA ALA A 246 87.48 -44.85 55.74
C ALA A 246 88.73 -44.46 56.56
N LEU A 247 89.44 -43.39 56.18
CA LEU A 247 90.59 -42.86 56.92
C LEU A 247 90.17 -42.20 58.25
N GLU A 248 88.99 -41.59 58.32
CA GLU A 248 88.45 -41.05 59.57
C GLU A 248 87.88 -42.14 60.49
N ALA A 249 87.27 -43.20 59.95
CA ALA A 249 86.77 -44.34 60.73
C ALA A 249 87.91 -45.14 61.38
N GLU A 250 89.05 -45.30 60.70
CA GLU A 250 90.24 -45.97 61.27
C GLU A 250 90.88 -45.13 62.39
N ARG A 251 90.94 -43.80 62.25
CA ARG A 251 91.39 -42.88 63.31
C ARG A 251 90.43 -42.81 64.50
N ARG A 252 89.11 -42.91 64.28
CA ARG A 252 88.11 -42.97 65.37
C ARG A 252 88.14 -44.30 66.12
N SER A 253 88.38 -45.42 65.43
CA SER A 253 88.55 -46.75 66.05
C SER A 253 89.79 -46.83 66.96
N GLN A 254 90.92 -46.23 66.54
CA GLN A 254 92.13 -46.17 67.37
C GLN A 254 91.98 -45.20 68.57
N ALA A 255 91.23 -44.10 68.40
CA ALA A 255 90.92 -43.16 69.49
C ALA A 255 89.93 -43.72 70.53
N GLU A 256 88.93 -44.51 70.12
CA GLU A 256 87.96 -45.13 71.06
C GLU A 256 88.55 -46.27 71.89
N ALA A 257 89.52 -47.02 71.36
CA ALA A 257 90.22 -48.09 72.10
C ALA A 257 91.20 -47.57 73.17
N GLU A 258 91.70 -46.34 73.01
CA GLU A 258 92.54 -45.66 74.00
C GLU A 258 91.71 -44.91 75.05
N ALA A 259 90.57 -44.33 74.66
CA ALA A 259 89.64 -43.65 75.56
C ALA A 259 88.94 -44.60 76.55
N LYS A 260 88.63 -45.86 76.17
CA LYS A 260 88.02 -46.84 77.09
C LYS A 260 88.96 -47.34 78.18
N ARG A 261 90.27 -47.47 77.92
CA ARG A 261 91.28 -47.84 78.93
C ARG A 261 91.58 -46.72 79.94
N GLN A 262 91.47 -45.45 79.50
CA GLN A 262 91.68 -44.30 80.38
C GLN A 262 90.43 -43.92 81.21
N ALA A 263 89.22 -44.33 80.80
CA ALA A 263 88.00 -44.11 81.56
C ALA A 263 87.81 -45.12 82.72
N GLU A 264 88.33 -46.34 82.59
CA GLU A 264 88.26 -47.38 83.64
C GLU A 264 89.30 -47.16 84.75
N ALA A 265 90.49 -46.64 84.41
CA ALA A 265 91.55 -46.29 85.38
C ALA A 265 91.22 -45.04 86.25
N LYS A 266 90.37 -44.13 85.78
CA LYS A 266 89.98 -42.91 86.52
C LYS A 266 88.83 -43.12 87.51
N ARG A 267 88.10 -44.23 87.44
CA ARG A 267 86.99 -44.54 88.38
C ARG A 267 87.43 -45.18 89.69
N ILE A 268 88.65 -45.74 89.75
CA ILE A 268 89.22 -46.41 90.94
C ILE A 268 89.98 -45.41 91.84
N ALA A 269 90.52 -44.32 91.27
CA ALA A 269 91.30 -43.33 92.02
C ALA A 269 90.44 -42.30 92.80
N ASP A 270 89.21 -42.03 92.36
CA ASP A 270 88.36 -41.00 92.97
C ASP A 270 87.52 -41.49 94.18
N GLU A 271 87.54 -42.79 94.48
CA GLU A 271 86.82 -43.38 95.64
C GLU A 271 87.69 -43.44 96.92
N GLU A 272 89.02 -43.46 96.79
CA GLU A 272 89.96 -43.47 97.94
C GLU A 272 90.21 -42.08 98.56
N ALA A 273 89.93 -40.99 97.83
CA ALA A 273 90.17 -39.62 98.29
C ALA A 273 89.17 -39.12 99.36
N ARG A 274 87.98 -39.73 99.50
CA ARG A 274 86.99 -39.31 100.51
C ARG A 274 87.22 -39.87 101.91
N ARG A 275 88.04 -40.90 102.11
CA ARG A 275 88.23 -41.55 103.43
C ARG A 275 89.35 -40.94 104.29
N ALA A 276 90.26 -40.13 103.75
CA ALA A 276 91.38 -39.58 104.53
C ALA A 276 91.08 -38.23 105.23
N ALA A 277 90.07 -37.48 104.78
CA ALA A 277 89.74 -36.15 105.30
C ALA A 277 89.12 -36.15 106.72
N ASP A 278 88.68 -37.31 107.23
CA ASP A 278 87.93 -37.42 108.50
C ASP A 278 88.84 -37.63 109.74
N VAL A 279 90.13 -37.92 109.54
CA VAL A 279 91.08 -38.24 110.62
C VAL A 279 91.77 -36.98 111.20
N GLU A 280 92.00 -35.93 110.39
CA GLU A 280 92.78 -34.77 110.84
C GLU A 280 91.94 -33.74 111.63
N HIS A 281 90.64 -33.60 111.31
CA HIS A 281 89.73 -32.69 112.01
C HIS A 281 89.62 -33.00 113.53
N ARG A 282 89.66 -34.28 113.92
CA ARG A 282 89.65 -34.71 115.33
C ARG A 282 90.91 -34.32 116.10
N ARG A 283 92.05 -34.14 115.43
CA ARG A 283 93.34 -33.81 116.05
C ARG A 283 93.40 -32.37 116.53
N THR A 284 92.74 -31.47 115.82
CA THR A 284 92.73 -30.02 116.08
C THR A 284 91.85 -29.65 117.27
N VAL A 285 90.70 -30.31 117.42
CA VAL A 285 89.75 -30.04 118.52
C VAL A 285 90.34 -30.45 119.88
N ASN A 286 90.99 -31.62 119.95
CA ASN A 286 91.57 -32.13 121.19
C ASN A 286 92.71 -31.25 121.75
N ARG A 287 93.50 -30.61 120.88
CA ARG A 287 94.58 -29.70 121.32
C ARG A 287 94.05 -28.44 122.00
N ARG A 288 92.92 -27.91 121.54
CA ARG A 288 92.35 -26.65 122.04
C ARG A 288 91.80 -26.81 123.47
N VAL A 289 91.18 -27.95 123.76
CA VAL A 289 90.63 -28.26 125.09
C VAL A 289 91.72 -28.47 126.14
N ILE A 290 92.87 -29.04 125.76
CA ILE A 290 94.02 -29.19 126.66
C ILE A 290 94.59 -27.81 127.06
N ALA A 291 94.61 -26.84 126.14
CA ALA A 291 95.10 -25.49 126.43
C ALA A 291 94.20 -24.73 127.42
N ASP A 292 92.88 -24.87 127.33
CA ASP A 292 91.94 -24.19 128.23
C ASP A 292 91.99 -24.73 129.66
N LEU A 293 92.29 -26.04 129.84
CA LEU A 293 92.43 -26.66 131.16
C LEU A 293 93.71 -26.25 131.89
N ILE A 294 94.78 -25.93 131.14
CA ILE A 294 96.04 -25.40 131.71
C ILE A 294 95.82 -23.98 132.29
N ALA A 295 94.96 -23.17 131.69
CA ALA A 295 94.71 -21.77 132.10
C ALA A 295 93.98 -21.63 133.45
N GLN A 296 93.29 -22.67 133.92
CA GLN A 296 92.56 -22.69 135.21
C GLN A 296 93.41 -23.26 136.37
N GLY A 297 94.71 -23.46 136.19
CA GLY A 297 95.66 -23.79 137.27
C GLY A 297 95.95 -25.28 137.49
N ILE A 298 95.54 -26.16 136.56
CA ILE A 298 95.85 -27.60 136.61
C ILE A 298 97.15 -27.88 135.84
N PRO A 299 98.15 -28.59 136.42
CA PRO A 299 99.39 -28.96 135.74
C PRO A 299 99.17 -29.83 134.48
N GLU A 300 100.03 -29.70 133.46
CA GLU A 300 99.88 -30.30 132.12
C GLU A 300 99.58 -31.82 132.14
N GLU A 301 100.25 -32.56 133.03
CA GLU A 301 100.04 -34.00 133.26
C GLU A 301 98.59 -34.35 133.65
N PHE A 302 97.95 -33.51 134.46
CA PHE A 302 96.58 -33.74 134.94
C PHE A 302 95.54 -33.24 133.92
N ALA A 303 95.83 -32.16 133.19
CA ALA A 303 94.99 -31.68 132.09
C ALA A 303 94.86 -32.72 130.97
N GLN A 304 95.96 -33.39 130.60
CA GLN A 304 95.91 -34.50 129.64
C GLN A 304 95.05 -35.67 130.14
N LYS A 305 95.15 -36.04 131.42
CA LYS A 305 94.32 -37.12 132.01
C LYS A 305 92.84 -36.75 132.07
N ALA A 306 92.50 -35.49 132.38
CA ALA A 306 91.11 -35.01 132.38
C ALA A 306 90.48 -35.06 130.98
N MET A 307 91.21 -34.65 129.93
CA MET A 307 90.73 -34.73 128.55
C MET A 307 90.54 -36.18 128.09
N LEU A 308 91.44 -37.09 128.49
CA LEU A 308 91.32 -38.52 128.23
C LEU A 308 90.08 -39.15 128.92
N ALA A 309 89.69 -38.67 130.10
CA ALA A 309 88.47 -39.13 130.77
C ALA A 309 87.18 -38.60 130.11
N ILE A 310 87.17 -37.35 129.62
CA ILE A 310 86.01 -36.75 128.93
C ILE A 310 85.84 -37.34 127.52
N ALA A 311 86.93 -37.44 126.74
CA ALA A 311 86.91 -38.05 125.40
C ALA A 311 86.59 -39.56 125.44
N GLY A 312 86.93 -40.23 126.55
CA GLY A 312 86.58 -41.62 126.81
C GLY A 312 85.20 -41.82 127.47
N GLY A 313 84.44 -40.75 127.75
CA GLY A 313 83.10 -40.82 128.32
C GLY A 313 83.01 -41.26 129.79
N LYS A 314 84.09 -41.15 130.57
CA LYS A 314 84.17 -41.65 131.97
C LYS A 314 83.67 -40.65 133.03
N VAL A 315 83.15 -39.49 132.63
CA VAL A 315 82.62 -38.45 133.54
C VAL A 315 81.13 -38.22 133.22
N ALA A 316 80.25 -38.52 134.17
CA ALA A 316 78.81 -38.26 134.06
C ALA A 316 78.48 -36.79 134.43
N ASP A 317 77.64 -36.14 133.64
CA ASP A 317 77.23 -34.72 133.75
C ASP A 317 78.34 -33.66 133.56
N ALA A 318 79.03 -33.70 132.42
CA ALA A 318 80.06 -32.72 132.02
C ALA A 318 79.51 -31.36 131.52
N HIS A 319 78.48 -30.82 132.19
CA HIS A 319 77.98 -29.44 132.03
C HIS A 319 77.37 -28.95 133.36
N ILE A 320 78.01 -27.96 134.00
CA ILE A 320 77.56 -26.99 135.06
C ILE A 320 78.86 -26.47 135.74
N LYS A 321 79.21 -25.18 135.93
CA LYS A 321 78.53 -23.86 136.01
C LYS A 321 77.66 -23.61 137.25
N TYR A 322 78.13 -24.19 138.36
CA TYR A 322 78.51 -23.54 139.61
C TYR A 322 79.93 -24.02 139.93
#